data_AF-A0A925AF52-F1
#
_entry.id   AF-A0A925AF52-F1
#
_cell.length_a   1.000
_cell.length_b   1.000
_cell.length_c   1.000
_cell.angle_alpha   90.00
_cell.angle_beta   90.00
_cell.angle_gamma   90.00
#
_symmetry.space_group_name_H-M   'P 1'
#
loop_
_entity.id
_entity.type
_entity.pdbx_description
1 polymer ?
#
loop_
_entity_poly.entity_id
_entity_poly.type
_entity_poly.pdbx_seq_one_letter_code
_entity_poly.pdbx_strand_id
1 'polypeptide(L)'
;IAPLVLEQTNTFTIFGREILLSSEYLDIFGNEEYPVVVLRVAKSKDLLEVWNALLLQTESFLMSCGIIDTKEYFNEIISNNDILKFDLENLFNEIEDPQLSELWKSYRNLLNLLPTGIELDEIPKKYGDLTNLLSNTKENNSLYGIVKDVFSFMRMPDDEQSKYYKSLRNSAVVDLGINTDHKSWGNAFDYLNALFEKKKIDKPFQEIIDNALYSSKKKEEVSRFEYFINTYISLDAFGYYRDKKMSNLIDDATHAYYGAYCDFFITEDDNTYNKAKSIYSKFNISTKVCKAHEFIPVFYSNAYINPQSKGQELIDEVIYLLSTTFLLEGRFDDEMNYVNIYKIEKLLLDYFNRMQVNQYEDSNCLFFYKNGKNYSNFYFWIEVESIVLRLFENLGIDLNERSELTELDKDEINKGEWKGRVWGSEKFNIIFYEHSKPFDWTLKIETFKNK
;
A
#
# COMPACT_ATOMS: atom_id res chain seq x y z
N ILE A 1 -2.03 -1.48 -47.43
CA ILE A 1 -3.13 -2.46 -47.24
C ILE A 1 -2.59 -3.84 -47.59
N ALA A 2 -2.12 -4.55 -46.56
CA ALA A 2 -1.94 -5.99 -46.40
C ALA A 2 -1.55 -6.20 -44.91
N PRO A 3 -1.96 -7.30 -44.27
CA PRO A 3 -2.34 -7.32 -42.85
C PRO A 3 -1.16 -7.61 -41.93
N LEU A 4 -1.07 -6.93 -40.78
CA LEU A 4 -0.19 -7.37 -39.71
C LEU A 4 -0.90 -8.45 -38.89
N VAL A 5 -0.31 -9.64 -38.93
CA VAL A 5 -0.66 -10.80 -38.12
C VAL A 5 -0.23 -10.51 -36.67
N LEU A 6 -1.17 -10.67 -35.73
CA LEU A 6 -0.92 -10.63 -34.29
C LEU A 6 -0.29 -11.96 -33.86
N GLU A 7 1.03 -11.97 -33.67
CA GLU A 7 1.70 -13.00 -32.87
C GLU A 7 1.93 -12.45 -31.45
N GLN A 8 1.66 -13.32 -30.46
CA GLN A 8 1.81 -13.05 -29.04
C GLN A 8 3.30 -12.97 -28.66
N THR A 9 3.88 -11.77 -28.61
CA THR A 9 5.19 -11.55 -27.98
C THR A 9 5.20 -10.31 -27.10
N ASN A 10 5.79 -10.42 -25.90
CA ASN A 10 5.95 -9.37 -24.88
C ASN A 10 7.01 -8.31 -25.26
N THR A 11 6.94 -7.76 -26.47
CA THR A 11 7.87 -6.73 -26.94
C THR A 11 7.11 -5.60 -27.63
N PHE A 12 7.45 -4.36 -27.25
CA PHE A 12 7.03 -3.16 -27.97
C PHE A 12 8.26 -2.50 -28.59
N THR A 13 8.10 -1.99 -29.81
CA THR A 13 9.16 -1.26 -30.53
C THR A 13 8.82 0.23 -30.52
N ILE A 14 9.76 1.06 -30.03
CA ILE A 14 9.69 2.52 -30.12
C ILE A 14 10.98 3.00 -30.78
N PHE A 15 10.87 3.84 -31.83
CA PHE A 15 11.99 4.37 -32.63
C PHE A 15 13.00 3.32 -33.13
N GLY A 16 12.53 2.13 -33.51
CA GLY A 16 13.36 1.10 -34.13
C GLY A 16 14.25 0.31 -33.17
N ARG A 17 14.00 0.36 -31.85
CA ARG A 17 14.64 -0.54 -30.88
C ARG A 17 13.61 -1.35 -30.12
N GLU A 18 13.91 -2.63 -29.92
CA GLU A 18 13.13 -3.57 -29.09
C GLU A 18 13.42 -3.32 -27.62
N ILE A 19 12.36 -3.21 -26.82
CA ILE A 19 12.45 -3.14 -25.35
C ILE A 19 11.98 -4.48 -24.80
N LEU A 20 12.86 -5.17 -24.05
CA LEU A 20 12.57 -6.39 -23.31
C LEU A 20 12.05 -6.02 -21.92
N LEU A 21 10.84 -6.47 -21.58
CA LEU A 21 10.27 -6.36 -20.24
C LEU A 21 10.56 -7.68 -19.49
N SER A 22 11.54 -7.69 -18.57
CA SER A 22 11.71 -8.79 -17.61
C SER A 22 10.90 -8.55 -16.33
N SER A 23 10.60 -9.64 -15.62
CA SER A 23 9.65 -9.79 -14.51
C SER A 23 10.12 -9.30 -13.14
N GLU A 24 11.16 -8.49 -13.08
CA GLU A 24 11.63 -7.82 -11.86
C GLU A 24 11.56 -6.31 -12.12
N TYR A 25 11.44 -5.51 -11.06
CA TYR A 25 11.28 -4.06 -11.03
C TYR A 25 11.63 -3.33 -12.33
N LEU A 26 10.77 -2.38 -12.74
CA LEU A 26 10.99 -1.55 -13.93
C LEU A 26 12.18 -0.61 -13.68
N ASP A 27 13.39 -1.15 -13.77
CA ASP A 27 14.65 -0.45 -13.84
C ASP A 27 14.75 0.15 -15.25
N ILE A 28 14.51 1.45 -15.36
CA ILE A 28 14.91 2.19 -16.56
C ILE A 28 16.39 2.55 -16.37
N PHE A 29 17.29 1.59 -16.59
CA PHE A 29 18.69 1.90 -16.89
C PHE A 29 18.75 2.43 -18.33
N GLY A 30 18.61 3.75 -18.48
CA GLY A 30 18.80 4.43 -19.75
C GLY A 30 20.28 4.69 -20.00
N ASN A 31 20.84 4.06 -21.04
CA ASN A 31 22.10 4.51 -21.64
C ASN A 31 21.96 5.95 -22.17
N GLU A 32 22.87 6.82 -21.73
CA GLU A 32 23.36 8.10 -22.28
C GLU A 32 22.41 9.22 -22.78
N GLU A 33 21.08 9.10 -22.75
CA GLU A 33 20.21 10.19 -23.30
C GLU A 33 19.05 10.71 -22.42
N TYR A 34 18.70 10.12 -21.27
CA TYR A 34 17.63 10.66 -20.39
C TYR A 34 17.90 10.40 -18.89
N PRO A 35 17.50 11.32 -17.98
CA PRO A 35 17.77 11.20 -16.53
C PRO A 35 16.96 10.07 -15.86
N VAL A 36 17.57 9.46 -14.84
CA VAL A 36 16.97 8.44 -13.97
C VAL A 36 15.90 9.07 -13.09
N VAL A 37 14.71 8.48 -13.04
CA VAL A 37 13.59 8.99 -12.26
C VAL A 37 13.09 7.90 -11.34
N VAL A 38 13.18 8.14 -10.03
CA VAL A 38 12.76 7.16 -9.03
C VAL A 38 11.28 7.35 -8.74
N LEU A 39 10.49 6.35 -9.13
CA LEU A 39 9.08 6.29 -8.78
C LEU A 39 8.78 5.01 -8.04
N ARG A 40 8.00 5.15 -6.97
CA ARG A 40 7.34 4.02 -6.34
C ARG A 40 6.18 3.59 -7.23
N VAL A 41 6.34 2.49 -7.94
CA VAL A 41 5.32 1.91 -8.83
C VAL A 41 5.10 0.45 -8.45
N ALA A 42 3.87 0.11 -8.08
CA ALA A 42 3.44 -1.28 -7.92
C ALA A 42 2.66 -1.74 -9.16
N LYS A 43 3.01 -2.93 -9.69
CA LYS A 43 2.34 -3.60 -10.83
C LYS A 43 1.80 -4.95 -10.36
N SER A 44 0.53 -5.25 -10.63
CA SER A 44 -0.15 -6.42 -10.02
C SER A 44 0.20 -7.80 -10.61
N LYS A 45 0.94 -7.89 -11.73
CA LYS A 45 0.97 -9.13 -12.53
C LYS A 45 2.09 -10.13 -12.24
N ASP A 46 3.08 -9.80 -11.42
CA ASP A 46 4.33 -10.60 -11.33
C ASP A 46 4.73 -11.02 -9.89
N LEU A 47 3.79 -11.08 -8.93
CA LEU A 47 4.06 -11.62 -7.57
C LEU A 47 3.62 -13.08 -7.39
N LEU A 48 3.50 -13.83 -8.49
CA LEU A 48 2.91 -15.18 -8.54
C LEU A 48 3.73 -16.28 -7.85
N GLU A 49 4.97 -16.01 -7.40
CA GLU A 49 5.81 -17.02 -6.72
C GLU A 49 5.77 -16.96 -5.18
N VAL A 50 5.00 -16.04 -4.57
CA VAL A 50 5.01 -15.86 -3.10
C VAL A 50 3.78 -16.50 -2.42
N TRP A 51 2.94 -17.21 -3.18
CA TRP A 51 1.69 -17.76 -2.64
C TRP A 51 1.82 -19.22 -2.17
N ASN A 52 2.52 -19.40 -1.05
CA ASN A 52 2.24 -20.49 -0.12
C ASN A 52 2.48 -19.99 1.30
N ALA A 53 1.37 -19.71 1.97
CA ALA A 53 1.20 -19.16 3.32
C ALA A 53 1.10 -17.63 3.36
N LEU A 54 -0.05 -17.08 3.80
CA LEU A 54 -0.15 -16.30 5.05
C LEU A 54 -1.51 -15.65 5.35
N LEU A 55 -1.84 -15.60 6.65
CA LEU A 55 -2.76 -14.66 7.33
C LEU A 55 -2.13 -14.26 8.69
N LEU A 56 -1.96 -12.93 8.88
CA LEU A 56 -1.87 -12.06 10.08
C LEU A 56 -0.96 -12.34 11.30
N GLN A 57 -0.04 -11.39 11.61
CA GLN A 57 -0.13 -10.49 12.80
C GLN A 57 0.95 -9.37 12.89
N THR A 58 0.48 -8.22 13.42
CA THR A 58 1.13 -7.11 14.18
C THR A 58 2.21 -6.20 13.58
N GLU A 59 1.91 -4.90 13.53
CA GLU A 59 2.86 -3.83 13.86
C GLU A 59 2.21 -2.83 14.84
N SER A 60 2.69 -2.87 16.09
CA SER A 60 2.52 -1.82 17.08
C SER A 60 3.89 -1.46 17.62
N PHE A 61 4.71 -0.79 16.81
CA PHE A 61 5.90 -0.12 17.32
C PHE A 61 6.03 1.24 16.66
N LEU A 62 6.33 2.24 17.50
CA LEU A 62 6.89 3.52 17.09
C LEU A 62 8.17 3.24 16.30
N MET A 63 8.07 3.01 15.00
CA MET A 63 9.23 2.81 14.16
C MET A 63 9.97 4.15 13.98
N SER A 64 11.24 4.14 14.38
CA SER A 64 12.27 4.96 13.76
C SER A 64 12.21 4.70 12.25
N CYS A 65 12.18 5.76 11.43
CA CYS A 65 12.30 5.57 9.98
C CYS A 65 13.63 4.87 9.70
N GLY A 66 13.59 3.66 9.17
CA GLY A 66 14.78 2.95 8.68
C GLY A 66 14.79 2.96 7.15
N ILE A 67 15.98 2.83 6.55
CA ILE A 67 16.09 2.42 5.15
C ILE A 67 15.81 0.93 5.11
N ILE A 68 14.75 0.55 4.41
CA ILE A 68 14.38 -0.86 4.29
C ILE A 68 14.33 -1.22 2.81
N ASP A 69 14.87 -2.40 2.48
CA ASP A 69 14.65 -3.00 1.18
C ASP A 69 13.17 -3.42 1.05
N THR A 70 12.54 -3.13 -0.09
CA THR A 70 11.11 -3.42 -0.31
C THR A 70 10.76 -4.87 -0.03
N LYS A 71 11.63 -5.80 -0.45
CA LYS A 71 11.43 -7.24 -0.28
C LYS A 71 11.61 -7.62 1.19
N GLU A 72 12.58 -7.03 1.89
CA GLU A 72 12.78 -7.24 3.34
C GLU A 72 11.61 -6.72 4.17
N TYR A 73 11.12 -5.50 3.91
CA TYR A 73 9.98 -4.92 4.63
C TYR A 73 8.73 -5.82 4.53
N PHE A 74 8.39 -6.24 3.32
CA PHE A 74 7.25 -7.13 3.12
C PHE A 74 7.54 -8.56 3.58
N ASN A 75 8.78 -9.04 3.49
CA ASN A 75 9.14 -10.37 4.00
C ASN A 75 9.14 -10.47 5.53
N GLU A 76 9.45 -9.39 6.25
CA GLU A 76 9.37 -9.33 7.70
C GLU A 76 7.91 -9.39 8.18
N ILE A 77 7.00 -8.77 7.42
CA ILE A 77 5.55 -8.95 7.58
C ILE A 77 5.14 -10.40 7.24
N ILE A 78 5.83 -11.06 6.30
CA ILE A 78 5.54 -12.42 5.83
C ILE A 78 6.11 -13.52 6.76
N SER A 79 7.21 -13.31 7.47
CA SER A 79 7.96 -14.41 8.12
C SER A 79 7.41 -14.88 9.48
N ASN A 80 6.42 -14.20 10.05
CA ASN A 80 5.94 -14.46 11.42
C ASN A 80 4.79 -15.49 11.57
N ASN A 81 4.40 -16.26 10.54
CA ASN A 81 3.09 -16.95 10.56
C ASN A 81 3.11 -18.45 10.17
N ASP A 82 3.46 -19.30 11.13
CA ASP A 82 3.50 -20.79 11.03
C ASP A 82 2.12 -21.48 11.25
N ILE A 83 1.01 -20.73 11.25
CA ILE A 83 -0.33 -21.20 11.68
C ILE A 83 -1.02 -22.11 10.64
N LEU A 84 -0.56 -22.13 9.39
CA LEU A 84 -1.25 -22.85 8.29
C LEU A 84 -0.95 -24.36 8.20
N LYS A 85 -0.06 -24.89 9.05
CA LYS A 85 0.13 -26.35 9.23
C LYS A 85 -0.78 -26.94 10.32
N PHE A 86 -1.80 -26.20 10.74
CA PHE A 86 -2.66 -26.60 11.85
C PHE A 86 -3.74 -27.60 11.38
N ASP A 87 -3.53 -28.87 11.69
CA ASP A 87 -4.57 -29.88 11.57
C ASP A 87 -5.33 -30.05 12.88
N LEU A 88 -6.63 -29.72 12.90
CA LEU A 88 -7.50 -29.93 14.05
C LEU A 88 -7.46 -31.38 14.57
N GLU A 89 -7.41 -32.38 13.69
CA GLU A 89 -7.32 -33.77 14.10
C GLU A 89 -5.91 -34.12 14.60
N ASN A 90 -4.84 -33.48 14.10
CA ASN A 90 -3.49 -33.66 14.67
C ASN A 90 -3.36 -32.97 16.03
N LEU A 91 -4.03 -31.83 16.26
CA LEU A 91 -4.12 -31.20 17.57
C LEU A 91 -4.72 -32.14 18.62
N PHE A 92 -5.68 -32.99 18.22
CA PHE A 92 -6.33 -33.91 19.14
C PHE A 92 -5.65 -35.28 19.26
N ASN A 93 -4.91 -35.72 18.24
CA ASN A 93 -4.40 -37.09 18.15
C ASN A 93 -2.87 -37.21 18.28
N GLU A 94 -2.09 -36.15 18.04
CA GLU A 94 -0.60 -36.18 18.00
C GLU A 94 0.07 -35.50 19.22
N ILE A 95 -0.56 -35.54 20.38
CA ILE A 95 0.04 -35.00 21.61
C ILE A 95 0.67 -36.14 22.41
N GLU A 96 2.01 -36.15 22.47
CA GLU A 96 2.78 -37.13 23.23
C GLU A 96 2.60 -36.97 24.75
N ASP A 97 2.24 -35.77 25.23
CA ASP A 97 1.98 -35.49 26.65
C ASP A 97 0.58 -36.00 27.09
N PRO A 98 0.52 -36.97 28.03
CA PRO A 98 -0.73 -37.53 28.52
C PRO A 98 -1.68 -36.51 29.20
N GLN A 99 -1.16 -35.50 29.90
CA GLN A 99 -1.97 -34.51 30.62
C GLN A 99 -2.63 -33.53 29.65
N LEU A 100 -1.88 -33.07 28.66
CA LEU A 100 -2.43 -32.28 27.55
C LEU A 100 -3.46 -33.09 26.76
N SER A 101 -3.19 -34.37 26.48
CA SER A 101 -4.15 -35.24 25.79
C SER A 101 -5.50 -35.35 26.54
N GLU A 102 -5.49 -35.47 27.87
CA GLU A 102 -6.73 -35.49 28.68
C GLU A 102 -7.46 -34.14 28.69
N LEU A 103 -6.74 -33.02 28.79
CA LEU A 103 -7.33 -31.68 28.71
C LEU A 103 -7.99 -31.44 27.36
N TRP A 104 -7.35 -31.84 26.27
CA TRP A 104 -7.89 -31.70 24.91
C TRP A 104 -9.11 -32.58 24.66
N LYS A 105 -9.11 -33.83 25.16
CA LYS A 105 -10.30 -34.69 25.15
C LYS A 105 -11.46 -34.04 25.91
N SER A 106 -11.18 -33.44 27.06
CA SER A 106 -12.18 -32.74 27.86
C SER A 106 -12.75 -31.53 27.12
N TYR A 107 -11.90 -30.74 26.47
CA TYR A 107 -12.31 -29.59 25.65
C TYR A 107 -13.15 -30.01 24.44
N ARG A 108 -12.72 -31.05 23.71
CA ARG A 108 -13.51 -31.64 22.61
C ARG A 108 -14.87 -32.11 23.08
N ASN A 109 -14.95 -32.80 24.22
CA ASN A 109 -16.21 -33.26 24.79
C ASN A 109 -17.14 -32.08 25.12
N LEU A 110 -16.59 -31.01 25.68
CA LEU A 110 -17.35 -29.80 25.97
C LEU A 110 -17.94 -29.16 24.70
N LEU A 111 -17.14 -29.03 23.63
CA LEU A 111 -17.63 -28.52 22.34
C LEU A 111 -18.70 -29.40 21.69
N ASN A 112 -18.66 -30.72 21.93
CA ASN A 112 -19.68 -31.65 21.44
C ASN A 112 -21.00 -31.56 22.22
N LEU A 113 -20.96 -31.15 23.49
CA LEU A 113 -22.15 -31.01 24.33
C LEU A 113 -22.88 -29.68 24.12
N LEU A 114 -22.18 -28.66 23.63
CA LEU A 114 -22.76 -27.33 23.40
C LEU A 114 -23.46 -27.28 22.03
N PRO A 115 -24.79 -27.05 21.98
CA PRO A 115 -25.48 -26.89 20.72
C PRO A 115 -25.06 -25.59 20.03
N THR A 116 -25.20 -25.55 18.70
CA THR A 116 -24.81 -24.35 17.94
C THR A 116 -25.79 -23.20 18.04
N GLY A 117 -27.05 -23.50 18.36
CA GLY A 117 -28.15 -22.54 18.25
C GLY A 117 -28.58 -22.24 16.80
N ILE A 118 -28.04 -22.94 15.81
CA ILE A 118 -28.44 -22.83 14.41
C ILE A 118 -29.53 -23.86 14.12
N GLU A 119 -30.69 -23.39 13.65
CA GLU A 119 -31.78 -24.23 13.16
C GLU A 119 -31.60 -24.47 11.65
N LEU A 120 -30.88 -25.54 11.32
CA LEU A 120 -30.48 -25.85 9.93
C LEU A 120 -31.68 -26.07 8.99
N ASP A 121 -32.80 -26.55 9.53
CA ASP A 121 -34.03 -26.80 8.78
C ASP A 121 -34.78 -25.50 8.42
N GLU A 122 -34.49 -24.40 9.12
CA GLU A 122 -35.09 -23.09 8.87
C GLU A 122 -34.27 -22.25 7.87
N ILE A 123 -33.10 -22.73 7.44
CA ILE A 123 -32.25 -21.99 6.49
C ILE A 123 -32.99 -21.84 5.15
N PRO A 124 -33.25 -20.61 4.67
CA PRO A 124 -33.95 -20.39 3.42
C PRO A 124 -33.27 -21.10 2.24
N LYS A 125 -34.05 -21.75 1.37
CA LYS A 125 -33.55 -22.53 0.22
C LYS A 125 -32.55 -21.79 -0.69
N LYS A 126 -32.65 -20.45 -0.76
CA LYS A 126 -31.71 -19.60 -1.51
C LYS A 126 -30.26 -19.69 -0.99
N TYR A 127 -30.07 -20.08 0.27
CA TYR A 127 -28.78 -20.36 0.89
C TYR A 127 -28.43 -21.86 0.86
N GLY A 128 -29.07 -22.64 0.00
CA GLY A 128 -28.94 -24.11 -0.03
C GLY A 128 -27.49 -24.59 -0.15
N ASP A 129 -26.64 -23.87 -0.88
CA ASP A 129 -25.21 -24.18 -0.95
C ASP A 129 -24.54 -24.13 0.44
N LEU A 130 -24.87 -23.15 1.29
CA LEU A 130 -24.29 -23.02 2.62
C LEU A 130 -24.70 -24.14 3.56
N THR A 131 -25.87 -24.73 3.33
CA THR A 131 -26.26 -25.91 4.10
C THR A 131 -25.34 -27.12 3.80
N ASN A 132 -24.69 -27.17 2.64
CA ASN A 132 -23.70 -28.20 2.32
C ASN A 132 -22.35 -27.94 3.00
N LEU A 133 -22.04 -26.67 3.28
CA LEU A 133 -20.87 -26.27 4.05
C LEU A 133 -21.00 -26.66 5.53
N LEU A 134 -22.23 -26.78 6.03
CA LEU A 134 -22.55 -27.17 7.40
C LEU A 134 -22.84 -28.67 7.56
N SER A 135 -22.16 -29.53 6.81
CA SER A 135 -22.45 -30.98 6.79
C SER A 135 -22.14 -31.67 8.13
N ASN A 136 -21.04 -31.33 8.80
CA ASN A 136 -20.72 -31.86 10.12
C ASN A 136 -21.70 -31.34 11.17
N THR A 137 -22.12 -30.07 11.06
CA THR A 137 -23.13 -29.48 11.95
C THR A 137 -24.52 -30.10 11.74
N LYS A 138 -24.85 -30.53 10.51
CA LYS A 138 -26.08 -31.30 10.22
C LYS A 138 -26.07 -32.66 10.88
N GLU A 139 -24.95 -33.38 10.84
CA GLU A 139 -24.82 -34.68 11.49
C GLU A 139 -24.81 -34.57 13.01
N ASN A 140 -24.13 -33.55 13.53
CA ASN A 140 -24.05 -33.27 14.96
C ASN A 140 -24.16 -31.77 15.20
N ASN A 141 -25.36 -31.33 15.62
CA ASN A 141 -25.67 -29.92 15.90
C ASN A 141 -24.98 -29.44 17.19
N SER A 142 -23.65 -29.36 17.15
CA SER A 142 -22.77 -28.95 18.24
C SER A 142 -21.75 -27.94 17.76
N LEU A 143 -21.18 -27.16 18.68
CA LEU A 143 -20.08 -26.23 18.37
C LEU A 143 -18.88 -26.97 17.75
N TYR A 144 -18.64 -28.22 18.14
CA TYR A 144 -17.63 -29.06 17.51
C TYR A 144 -17.93 -29.33 16.03
N GLY A 145 -19.20 -29.53 15.66
CA GLY A 145 -19.65 -29.64 14.28
C GLY A 145 -19.31 -28.39 13.46
N ILE A 146 -19.59 -27.19 13.99
CA ILE A 146 -19.23 -25.93 13.33
C ILE A 146 -17.73 -25.81 13.13
N VAL A 147 -16.95 -26.09 14.18
CA VAL A 147 -15.49 -26.03 14.09
C VAL A 147 -15.00 -26.96 12.97
N LYS A 148 -15.51 -28.19 12.88
CA LYS A 148 -15.18 -29.11 11.79
C LYS A 148 -15.56 -28.59 10.42
N ASP A 149 -16.73 -27.96 10.28
CA ASP A 149 -17.17 -27.36 9.02
C ASP A 149 -16.28 -26.20 8.59
N VAL A 150 -15.87 -25.32 9.51
CA VAL A 150 -14.93 -24.23 9.24
C VAL A 150 -13.58 -24.77 8.78
N PHE A 151 -13.03 -25.76 9.49
CA PHE A 151 -11.76 -26.39 9.10
C PHE A 151 -11.86 -27.12 7.75
N SER A 152 -13.00 -27.77 7.49
CA SER A 152 -13.25 -28.43 6.21
C SER A 152 -13.30 -27.41 5.08
N PHE A 153 -13.99 -26.29 5.28
CA PHE A 153 -14.01 -25.17 4.33
C PHE A 153 -12.61 -24.61 4.05
N MET A 154 -11.80 -24.38 5.07
CA MET A 154 -10.42 -23.88 4.92
C MET A 154 -9.52 -24.82 4.10
N ARG A 155 -9.81 -26.13 4.11
CA ARG A 155 -9.06 -27.15 3.36
C ARG A 155 -9.61 -27.42 1.96
N MET A 156 -10.78 -26.88 1.63
CA MET A 156 -11.34 -27.04 0.29
C MET A 156 -10.45 -26.39 -0.76
N PRO A 157 -10.41 -26.90 -2.00
CA PRO A 157 -9.76 -26.21 -3.10
C PRO A 157 -10.34 -24.79 -3.32
N ASP A 158 -9.53 -23.86 -3.82
CA ASP A 158 -9.94 -22.46 -4.05
C ASP A 158 -11.21 -22.33 -4.89
N ASP A 159 -11.40 -23.20 -5.89
CA ASP A 159 -12.61 -23.18 -6.73
C ASP A 159 -13.90 -23.50 -5.94
N GLU A 160 -13.82 -24.39 -4.94
CA GLU A 160 -14.94 -24.71 -4.05
C GLU A 160 -15.18 -23.59 -3.03
N GLN A 161 -14.12 -23.06 -2.41
CA GLN A 161 -14.24 -21.91 -1.51
C GLN A 161 -14.87 -20.71 -2.22
N SER A 162 -14.39 -20.44 -3.43
CA SER A 162 -14.91 -19.40 -4.32
C SER A 162 -16.38 -19.60 -4.67
N LYS A 163 -16.86 -20.84 -4.79
CA LYS A 163 -18.28 -21.14 -5.04
C LYS A 163 -19.14 -20.71 -3.85
N TYR A 164 -18.77 -21.10 -2.63
CA TYR A 164 -19.53 -20.73 -1.42
C TYR A 164 -19.51 -19.23 -1.17
N TYR A 165 -18.35 -18.58 -1.31
CA TYR A 165 -18.22 -17.13 -1.20
C TYR A 165 -19.13 -16.40 -2.19
N LYS A 166 -19.14 -16.82 -3.47
CA LYS A 166 -20.05 -16.25 -4.48
C LYS A 166 -21.51 -16.43 -4.12
N SER A 167 -21.88 -17.59 -3.58
CA SER A 167 -23.27 -17.89 -3.21
C SER A 167 -23.76 -16.97 -2.09
N LEU A 168 -22.92 -16.77 -1.06
CA LEU A 168 -23.15 -15.79 0.01
C LEU A 168 -23.31 -14.36 -0.54
N ARG A 169 -22.32 -13.89 -1.30
CA ARG A 169 -22.31 -12.56 -1.91
C ARG A 169 -23.56 -12.32 -2.76
N ASN A 170 -23.88 -13.25 -3.66
CA ASN A 170 -25.01 -13.10 -4.56
C ASN A 170 -26.34 -13.08 -3.80
N SER A 171 -26.46 -13.87 -2.73
CA SER A 171 -27.63 -13.83 -1.87
C SER A 171 -27.77 -12.47 -1.17
N ALA A 172 -26.68 -11.93 -0.63
CA ALA A 172 -26.67 -10.60 -0.01
C ALA A 172 -27.06 -9.50 -1.01
N VAL A 173 -26.49 -9.54 -2.23
CA VAL A 173 -26.82 -8.62 -3.33
C VAL A 173 -28.31 -8.65 -3.67
N VAL A 174 -28.90 -9.83 -3.77
CA VAL A 174 -30.34 -10.01 -4.08
C VAL A 174 -31.21 -9.47 -2.94
N ASP A 175 -30.91 -9.83 -1.71
CA ASP A 175 -31.72 -9.46 -0.54
C ASP A 175 -31.72 -7.95 -0.28
N LEU A 176 -30.55 -7.33 -0.45
CA LEU A 176 -30.39 -5.89 -0.32
C LEU A 176 -30.85 -5.16 -1.57
N GLY A 177 -31.17 -5.87 -2.67
CA GLY A 177 -31.60 -5.25 -3.93
C GLY A 177 -30.52 -4.33 -4.51
N ILE A 178 -29.27 -4.75 -4.43
CA ILE A 178 -28.12 -3.99 -4.89
C ILE A 178 -28.11 -3.99 -6.42
N ASN A 179 -28.09 -2.80 -7.02
CA ASN A 179 -27.85 -2.68 -8.45
C ASN A 179 -26.41 -3.15 -8.77
N THR A 180 -26.24 -4.15 -9.62
CA THR A 180 -24.91 -4.63 -10.01
C THR A 180 -24.29 -3.85 -11.16
N ASP A 181 -24.99 -2.85 -11.73
CA ASP A 181 -24.39 -1.94 -12.71
C ASP A 181 -23.51 -0.90 -12.02
N HIS A 182 -22.21 -1.18 -11.97
CA HIS A 182 -21.21 -0.37 -11.26
C HIS A 182 -21.14 1.09 -11.75
N LYS A 183 -21.56 1.36 -13.00
CA LYS A 183 -21.60 2.74 -13.54
C LYS A 183 -22.59 3.63 -12.79
N SER A 184 -23.60 3.03 -12.17
CA SER A 184 -24.63 3.75 -11.41
C SER A 184 -24.24 4.09 -9.97
N TRP A 185 -23.11 3.56 -9.47
CA TRP A 185 -22.75 3.69 -8.06
C TRP A 185 -22.12 5.04 -7.72
N GLY A 186 -21.37 5.65 -8.65
CA GLY A 186 -20.53 6.80 -8.31
C GLY A 186 -19.52 6.42 -7.23
N ASN A 187 -19.63 7.03 -6.04
CA ASN A 187 -18.83 6.63 -4.88
C ASN A 187 -19.47 5.39 -4.20
N ALA A 188 -18.70 4.31 -4.09
CA ALA A 188 -19.21 3.04 -3.56
C ALA A 188 -19.71 3.13 -2.11
N PHE A 189 -19.03 3.88 -1.26
CA PHE A 189 -19.40 4.02 0.14
C PHE A 189 -20.67 4.85 0.32
N ASP A 190 -20.80 5.94 -0.44
CA ASP A 190 -22.00 6.78 -0.41
C ASP A 190 -23.22 6.01 -0.91
N TYR A 191 -23.06 5.24 -1.99
CA TYR A 191 -24.10 4.36 -2.53
C TYR A 191 -24.56 3.32 -1.49
N LEU A 192 -23.63 2.61 -0.84
CA LEU A 192 -23.96 1.59 0.15
C LEU A 192 -24.63 2.20 1.39
N ASN A 193 -24.16 3.36 1.87
CA ASN A 193 -24.78 4.07 2.99
C ASN A 193 -26.22 4.50 2.66
N ALA A 194 -26.45 5.08 1.48
CA ALA A 194 -27.79 5.47 1.03
C ALA A 194 -28.72 4.25 0.87
N LEU A 195 -28.18 3.12 0.40
CA LEU A 195 -28.92 1.87 0.30
C LEU A 195 -29.32 1.34 1.68
N PHE A 196 -28.41 1.38 2.66
CA PHE A 196 -28.66 0.89 4.01
C PHE A 196 -29.72 1.74 4.71
N GLU A 197 -29.65 3.06 4.57
CA GLU A 197 -30.69 3.97 5.06
C GLU A 197 -32.06 3.64 4.44
N LYS A 198 -32.12 3.45 3.12
CA LYS A 198 -33.36 3.05 2.42
C LYS A 198 -33.91 1.71 2.91
N LYS A 199 -33.03 0.77 3.27
CA LYS A 199 -33.38 -0.56 3.79
C LYS A 199 -33.63 -0.57 5.30
N LYS A 200 -33.54 0.58 5.97
CA LYS A 200 -33.68 0.73 7.43
C LYS A 200 -32.69 -0.15 8.18
N ILE A 201 -31.47 -0.25 7.66
CA ILE A 201 -30.34 -0.81 8.38
C ILE A 201 -29.78 0.33 9.21
N ASP A 202 -29.89 0.23 10.53
CA ASP A 202 -29.59 1.32 11.48
C ASP A 202 -28.10 1.70 11.57
N LYS A 203 -27.25 1.06 10.76
CA LYS A 203 -25.80 1.20 10.82
C LYS A 203 -25.25 1.55 9.44
N PRO A 204 -24.32 2.53 9.32
CA PRO A 204 -23.63 2.78 8.08
C PRO A 204 -22.71 1.61 7.72
N PHE A 205 -22.34 1.53 6.44
CA PHE A 205 -21.50 0.45 5.92
C PHE A 205 -20.15 0.34 6.62
N GLN A 206 -19.53 1.46 6.97
CA GLN A 206 -18.30 1.44 7.78
C GLN A 206 -18.51 0.76 9.14
N GLU A 207 -19.64 0.99 9.81
CA GLU A 207 -19.86 0.39 11.12
C GLU A 207 -20.06 -1.14 11.01
N ILE A 208 -20.55 -1.65 9.87
CA ILE A 208 -20.58 -3.10 9.63
C ILE A 208 -19.17 -3.68 9.57
N ILE A 209 -18.26 -3.01 8.87
CA ILE A 209 -16.84 -3.42 8.78
C ILE A 209 -16.19 -3.35 10.16
N ASP A 210 -16.38 -2.24 10.86
CA ASP A 210 -15.88 -2.02 12.21
C ASP A 210 -16.38 -3.11 13.17
N ASN A 211 -17.67 -3.45 13.13
CA ASN A 211 -18.23 -4.51 13.98
C ASN A 211 -17.63 -5.88 13.65
N ALA A 212 -17.40 -6.19 12.37
CA ALA A 212 -16.75 -7.44 11.99
C ALA A 212 -15.33 -7.54 12.56
N LEU A 213 -14.56 -6.45 12.47
CA LEU A 213 -13.17 -6.38 12.95
C LEU A 213 -13.05 -6.34 14.47
N TYR A 214 -13.89 -5.55 15.14
CA TYR A 214 -13.82 -5.32 16.58
C TYR A 214 -14.60 -6.35 17.40
N SER A 215 -15.29 -7.29 16.74
CA SER A 215 -15.99 -8.39 17.43
C SER A 215 -15.04 -9.30 18.22
N SER A 216 -13.80 -9.44 17.77
CA SER A 216 -12.78 -10.32 18.35
C SER A 216 -11.52 -9.59 18.83
N LYS A 217 -11.40 -8.28 18.57
CA LYS A 217 -10.22 -7.45 18.87
C LYS A 217 -10.62 -6.07 19.37
N LYS A 218 -9.79 -5.46 20.22
CA LYS A 218 -9.95 -4.03 20.52
C LYS A 218 -9.57 -3.19 19.30
N LYS A 219 -10.10 -1.97 19.22
CA LYS A 219 -9.82 -1.07 18.09
C LYS A 219 -8.33 -0.78 17.91
N GLU A 220 -7.61 -0.66 19.02
CA GLU A 220 -6.16 -0.39 19.03
C GLU A 220 -5.33 -1.60 18.55
N GLU A 221 -5.92 -2.79 18.50
CA GLU A 221 -5.25 -4.03 18.09
C GLU A 221 -5.44 -4.34 16.60
N VAL A 222 -6.34 -3.62 15.91
CA VAL A 222 -6.60 -3.80 14.49
C VAL A 222 -5.59 -2.99 13.68
N SER A 223 -4.77 -3.70 12.92
CA SER A 223 -3.80 -3.10 12.03
C SER A 223 -4.46 -2.38 10.85
N ARG A 224 -3.74 -1.42 10.28
CA ARG A 224 -4.13 -0.73 9.06
C ARG A 224 -4.34 -1.71 7.90
N PHE A 225 -3.50 -2.75 7.83
CA PHE A 225 -3.62 -3.84 6.88
C PHE A 225 -4.95 -4.57 7.01
N GLU A 226 -5.28 -5.05 8.20
CA GLU A 226 -6.55 -5.75 8.46
C GLU A 226 -7.75 -4.90 8.08
N TYR A 227 -7.73 -3.62 8.48
CA TYR A 227 -8.81 -2.69 8.15
C TYR A 227 -8.97 -2.51 6.63
N PHE A 228 -7.86 -2.34 5.93
CA PHE A 228 -7.86 -2.16 4.47
C PHE A 228 -8.37 -3.41 3.74
N ILE A 229 -7.83 -4.58 4.06
CA ILE A 229 -8.20 -5.84 3.42
C ILE A 229 -9.68 -6.17 3.68
N ASN A 230 -10.16 -6.01 4.92
CA ASN A 230 -11.57 -6.24 5.24
C ASN A 230 -12.50 -5.25 4.55
N THR A 231 -12.09 -3.99 4.41
CA THR A 231 -12.84 -3.00 3.63
C THR A 231 -12.91 -3.40 2.15
N TYR A 232 -11.80 -3.86 1.58
CA TYR A 232 -11.72 -4.31 0.20
C TYR A 232 -12.61 -5.52 -0.08
N ILE A 233 -12.52 -6.55 0.75
CA ILE A 233 -13.35 -7.76 0.65
C ILE A 233 -14.82 -7.41 0.87
N SER A 234 -15.14 -6.50 1.80
CA SER A 234 -16.51 -6.06 2.04
C SER A 234 -17.12 -5.39 0.81
N LEU A 235 -16.38 -4.53 0.09
CA LEU A 235 -16.87 -3.96 -1.16
C LEU A 235 -17.27 -5.06 -2.16
N ASP A 236 -16.45 -6.10 -2.31
CA ASP A 236 -16.77 -7.24 -3.16
C ASP A 236 -18.00 -8.02 -2.66
N ALA A 237 -18.09 -8.29 -1.35
CA ALA A 237 -19.19 -9.00 -0.71
C ALA A 237 -20.55 -8.30 -0.87
N PHE A 238 -20.54 -6.96 -0.97
CA PHE A 238 -21.72 -6.17 -1.29
C PHE A 238 -21.89 -5.90 -2.78
N GLY A 239 -21.10 -6.55 -3.63
CA GLY A 239 -21.31 -6.61 -5.07
C GLY A 239 -20.63 -5.51 -5.88
N TYR A 240 -19.73 -4.71 -5.29
CA TYR A 240 -18.93 -3.73 -6.02
C TYR A 240 -17.74 -4.38 -6.72
N TYR A 241 -17.68 -4.33 -8.05
CA TYR A 241 -16.60 -4.93 -8.88
C TYR A 241 -16.20 -6.34 -8.44
N ARG A 242 -17.14 -7.26 -8.66
CA ARG A 242 -17.12 -8.63 -8.16
C ARG A 242 -16.03 -9.49 -8.78
N ASP A 243 -15.27 -10.18 -7.94
CA ASP A 243 -14.30 -11.16 -8.36
C ASP A 243 -14.89 -12.56 -8.56
N LYS A 244 -14.18 -13.30 -9.42
CA LYS A 244 -14.49 -14.70 -9.73
C LYS A 244 -13.76 -15.68 -8.83
N LYS A 245 -12.65 -15.31 -8.21
CA LYS A 245 -11.90 -16.21 -7.33
C LYS A 245 -11.59 -15.50 -6.04
N MET A 246 -11.70 -16.23 -4.93
CA MET A 246 -11.42 -15.71 -3.61
C MET A 246 -9.92 -15.42 -3.44
N SER A 247 -9.08 -16.33 -3.94
CA SER A 247 -7.62 -16.12 -4.08
C SER A 247 -7.28 -14.79 -4.74
N ASN A 248 -7.75 -14.57 -5.96
CA ASN A 248 -7.54 -13.32 -6.69
C ASN A 248 -8.01 -12.09 -5.90
N LEU A 249 -9.17 -12.16 -5.24
CA LEU A 249 -9.70 -11.06 -4.45
C LEU A 249 -8.74 -10.66 -3.32
N ILE A 250 -8.15 -11.66 -2.63
CA ILE A 250 -7.19 -11.45 -1.55
C ILE A 250 -5.88 -10.89 -2.09
N ASP A 251 -5.39 -11.44 -3.21
CA ASP A 251 -4.15 -10.98 -3.85
C ASP A 251 -4.29 -9.52 -4.33
N ASP A 252 -5.41 -9.19 -4.98
CA ASP A 252 -5.72 -7.85 -5.44
C ASP A 252 -5.89 -6.85 -4.28
N ALA A 253 -6.52 -7.27 -3.19
CA ALA A 253 -6.62 -6.47 -1.97
C ALA A 253 -5.23 -6.16 -1.39
N THR A 254 -4.35 -7.16 -1.41
CA THR A 254 -2.97 -7.06 -0.90
C THR A 254 -2.12 -6.15 -1.78
N HIS A 255 -2.18 -6.33 -3.11
CA HIS A 255 -1.54 -5.42 -4.07
C HIS A 255 -2.03 -3.98 -3.91
N ALA A 256 -3.34 -3.78 -3.73
CA ALA A 256 -3.90 -2.46 -3.49
C ALA A 256 -3.45 -1.87 -2.13
N TYR A 257 -3.28 -2.68 -1.10
CA TYR A 257 -2.73 -2.21 0.17
C TYR A 257 -1.28 -1.74 0.03
N TYR A 258 -0.42 -2.54 -0.60
CA TYR A 258 0.98 -2.16 -0.82
C TYR A 258 1.13 -1.01 -1.79
N GLY A 259 0.26 -0.95 -2.81
CA GLY A 259 0.15 0.21 -3.70
C GLY A 259 -0.12 1.51 -2.93
N ALA A 260 -0.79 1.47 -1.76
CA ALA A 260 -1.05 2.65 -0.96
C ALA A 260 0.21 3.28 -0.35
N TYR A 261 1.36 2.60 -0.39
CA TYR A 261 2.67 3.14 0.00
C TYR A 261 3.42 3.80 -1.17
N CYS A 262 2.87 3.71 -2.37
CA CYS A 262 3.46 4.22 -3.60
C CYS A 262 2.88 5.60 -3.97
N ASP A 263 3.54 6.28 -4.91
CA ASP A 263 3.00 7.47 -5.55
C ASP A 263 1.96 7.08 -6.61
N PHE A 264 2.21 5.96 -7.30
CA PHE A 264 1.31 5.37 -8.30
C PHE A 264 1.04 3.89 -8.02
N PHE A 265 -0.21 3.48 -8.21
CA PHE A 265 -0.62 2.08 -8.27
C PHE A 265 -1.17 1.79 -9.66
N ILE A 266 -0.44 0.97 -10.43
CA ILE A 266 -0.77 0.68 -11.83
C ILE A 266 -1.39 -0.70 -11.93
N THR A 267 -2.62 -0.76 -12.44
CA THR A 267 -3.32 -2.01 -12.70
C THR A 267 -4.16 -1.92 -13.96
N GLU A 268 -4.13 -2.99 -14.75
CA GLU A 268 -5.03 -3.17 -15.91
C GLU A 268 -6.32 -3.91 -15.53
N ASP A 269 -6.38 -4.49 -14.33
CA ASP A 269 -7.57 -5.13 -13.83
C ASP A 269 -8.61 -4.08 -13.42
N ASP A 270 -9.78 -4.11 -14.07
CA ASP A 270 -10.87 -3.16 -13.82
C ASP A 270 -11.44 -3.29 -12.41
N ASN A 271 -11.51 -4.50 -11.85
CA ASN A 271 -12.04 -4.69 -10.51
C ASN A 271 -11.11 -4.05 -9.49
N THR A 272 -9.82 -4.34 -9.60
CA THR A 272 -8.78 -3.82 -8.71
C THR A 272 -8.63 -2.32 -8.83
N TYR A 273 -8.64 -1.80 -10.06
CA TYR A 273 -8.61 -0.36 -10.33
C TYR A 273 -9.72 0.37 -9.57
N ASN A 274 -10.97 -0.07 -9.71
CA ASN A 274 -12.11 0.64 -9.16
C ASN A 274 -12.23 0.48 -7.63
N LYS A 275 -11.92 -0.70 -7.10
CA LYS A 275 -11.90 -0.93 -5.65
C LYS A 275 -10.80 -0.14 -4.96
N ALA A 276 -9.56 -0.21 -5.46
CA ALA A 276 -8.44 0.56 -4.91
C ALA A 276 -8.73 2.06 -4.95
N LYS A 277 -9.21 2.59 -6.09
CA LYS A 277 -9.56 4.01 -6.24
C LYS A 277 -10.63 4.47 -5.24
N SER A 278 -11.63 3.63 -4.99
CA SER A 278 -12.71 3.94 -4.04
C SER A 278 -12.21 3.96 -2.59
N ILE A 279 -11.39 2.98 -2.21
CA ILE A 279 -10.81 2.90 -0.86
C ILE A 279 -9.81 4.04 -0.64
N TYR A 280 -8.93 4.33 -1.60
CA TYR A 280 -7.96 5.41 -1.48
C TYR A 280 -8.66 6.76 -1.31
N SER A 281 -9.73 7.01 -2.06
CA SER A 281 -10.55 8.19 -1.86
C SER A 281 -11.19 8.23 -0.47
N LYS A 282 -11.74 7.11 0.02
CA LYS A 282 -12.38 7.03 1.34
C LYS A 282 -11.39 7.24 2.49
N PHE A 283 -10.19 6.70 2.38
CA PHE A 283 -9.13 6.79 3.40
C PHE A 283 -8.23 8.00 3.22
N ASN A 284 -8.51 8.85 2.22
CA ASN A 284 -7.72 10.05 1.90
C ASN A 284 -6.24 9.73 1.60
N ILE A 285 -6.00 8.61 0.90
CA ILE A 285 -4.69 8.15 0.45
C ILE A 285 -4.35 8.87 -0.85
N SER A 286 -3.19 9.53 -0.91
CA SER A 286 -2.81 10.33 -2.09
C SER A 286 -2.28 9.54 -3.28
N THR A 287 -2.06 8.23 -3.14
CA THR A 287 -1.61 7.35 -4.22
C THR A 287 -2.57 7.44 -5.41
N LYS A 288 -2.00 7.64 -6.61
CA LYS A 288 -2.78 7.70 -7.84
C LYS A 288 -2.96 6.30 -8.43
N VAL A 289 -4.21 5.88 -8.56
CA VAL A 289 -4.56 4.64 -9.28
C VAL A 289 -4.75 4.95 -10.75
N CYS A 290 -3.98 4.33 -11.63
CA CYS A 290 -4.04 4.52 -13.07
C CYS A 290 -3.90 3.20 -13.84
N LYS A 291 -4.40 3.17 -15.07
CA LYS A 291 -4.04 2.12 -16.05
C LYS A 291 -2.70 2.44 -16.69
N ALA A 292 -2.05 1.46 -17.31
CA ALA A 292 -0.74 1.66 -17.95
C ALA A 292 -0.78 2.73 -19.06
N HIS A 293 -1.85 2.76 -19.85
CA HIS A 293 -2.02 3.79 -20.88
C HIS A 293 -2.32 5.18 -20.32
N GLU A 294 -2.86 5.27 -19.10
CA GLU A 294 -3.07 6.53 -18.37
C GLU A 294 -1.81 6.97 -17.64
N PHE A 295 -0.96 6.02 -17.23
CA PHE A 295 0.23 6.30 -16.45
C PHE A 295 1.14 7.29 -17.17
N ILE A 296 1.51 7.05 -18.41
CA ILE A 296 2.43 7.94 -19.14
C ILE A 296 1.90 9.38 -19.23
N PRO A 297 0.65 9.64 -19.67
CA PRO A 297 0.08 10.99 -19.63
C PRO A 297 -0.01 11.57 -18.22
N VAL A 298 -0.48 10.80 -17.22
CA VAL A 298 -0.64 11.27 -15.83
C VAL A 298 0.71 11.57 -15.21
N PHE A 299 1.70 10.74 -15.51
CA PHE A 299 3.09 10.92 -15.18
C PHE A 299 3.59 12.21 -15.82
N TYR A 300 3.65 12.37 -17.14
CA TYR A 300 4.17 13.63 -17.69
C TYR A 300 3.32 14.89 -17.43
N SER A 301 2.01 14.76 -17.16
CA SER A 301 1.12 15.92 -16.90
C SER A 301 1.08 16.35 -15.43
N ASN A 302 1.15 15.40 -14.49
CA ASN A 302 1.13 15.69 -13.06
C ASN A 302 2.49 15.49 -12.40
N ALA A 303 3.42 14.84 -13.10
CA ALA A 303 4.71 14.44 -12.63
C ALA A 303 5.85 14.99 -13.50
N TYR A 304 6.59 15.95 -12.95
CA TYR A 304 7.62 15.67 -11.93
C TYR A 304 8.92 15.15 -12.54
N ILE A 305 9.19 15.44 -13.81
CA ILE A 305 10.56 15.54 -14.30
C ILE A 305 10.64 16.91 -14.93
N ASN A 306 11.57 17.73 -14.46
CA ASN A 306 12.03 18.82 -15.29
C ASN A 306 12.79 18.14 -16.44
N PRO A 307 12.28 18.09 -17.69
CA PRO A 307 13.07 17.54 -18.77
C PRO A 307 14.31 18.42 -18.83
N GLN A 308 15.40 17.97 -18.21
CA GLN A 308 16.61 18.75 -18.16
C GLN A 308 17.03 18.91 -19.60
N SER A 309 16.78 20.09 -20.16
CA SER A 309 17.56 20.57 -21.28
C SER A 309 19.01 20.47 -20.82
N LYS A 310 19.82 19.66 -21.50
CA LYS A 310 21.26 19.51 -21.25
C LYS A 310 21.86 20.82 -20.75
N GLY A 311 22.37 20.82 -19.52
CA GLY A 311 23.01 21.98 -18.89
C GLY A 311 22.12 22.85 -17.98
N GLN A 312 20.92 22.41 -17.59
CA GLN A 312 20.15 23.12 -16.55
C GLN A 312 20.70 22.77 -15.16
N GLU A 313 21.29 23.76 -14.50
CA GLU A 313 21.91 23.60 -13.18
C GLU A 313 20.84 23.57 -12.07
N LEU A 314 21.09 22.85 -10.98
CA LEU A 314 20.22 22.79 -9.78
C LEU A 314 19.73 24.19 -9.32
N ILE A 315 20.59 25.20 -9.43
CA ILE A 315 20.28 26.57 -9.04
C ILE A 315 19.20 27.18 -9.93
N ASP A 316 19.22 26.92 -11.24
CA ASP A 316 18.18 27.39 -12.16
C ASP A 316 16.83 26.76 -11.84
N GLU A 317 16.82 25.49 -11.45
CA GLU A 317 15.62 24.78 -11.01
C GLU A 317 15.05 25.44 -9.74
N VAL A 318 15.88 25.71 -8.74
CA VAL A 318 15.47 26.39 -7.50
C VAL A 318 14.91 27.80 -7.78
N ILE A 319 15.56 28.59 -8.64
CA ILE A 319 15.09 29.93 -9.02
C ILE A 319 13.73 29.84 -9.71
N TYR A 320 13.55 28.88 -10.62
CA TYR A 320 12.28 28.65 -11.29
C TYR A 320 11.17 28.32 -10.28
N LEU A 321 11.44 27.45 -9.31
CA LEU A 321 10.47 27.10 -8.26
C LEU A 321 10.09 28.30 -7.39
N LEU A 322 11.06 29.12 -6.98
CA LEU A 322 10.79 30.36 -6.24
C LEU A 322 9.85 31.30 -7.01
N SER A 323 9.90 31.30 -8.33
CA SER A 323 9.05 32.15 -9.19
C SER A 323 7.65 31.58 -9.49
N THR A 324 7.44 30.28 -9.29
CA THR A 324 6.22 29.55 -9.71
C THR A 324 5.43 28.92 -8.57
N THR A 325 5.97 28.97 -7.35
CA THR A 325 5.38 28.29 -6.18
C THR A 325 4.13 29.00 -5.63
N PHE A 326 3.23 28.21 -5.06
CA PHE A 326 2.00 28.71 -4.43
C PHE A 326 2.11 28.65 -2.90
N LEU A 327 1.88 29.77 -2.22
CA LEU A 327 1.88 29.86 -0.77
C LEU A 327 0.71 29.04 -0.20
N LEU A 328 1.01 28.00 0.58
CA LEU A 328 0.01 27.20 1.27
C LEU A 328 -0.37 27.81 2.61
N GLU A 329 0.64 28.18 3.41
CA GLU A 329 0.46 28.56 4.79
C GLU A 329 1.64 29.40 5.29
N GLY A 330 1.35 30.41 6.12
CA GLY A 330 2.33 31.10 6.94
C GLY A 330 2.17 30.66 8.39
N ARG A 331 3.23 30.13 9.01
CA ARG A 331 3.24 29.70 10.42
C ARG A 331 4.49 30.21 11.12
N PHE A 332 4.54 30.04 12.44
CA PHE A 332 5.77 30.20 13.19
C PHE A 332 6.42 28.83 13.40
N ASP A 333 7.74 28.74 13.31
CA ASP A 333 8.48 27.56 13.76
C ASP A 333 8.63 27.53 15.29
N ASP A 334 9.28 26.48 15.80
CA ASP A 334 9.45 26.27 17.24
C ASP A 334 10.30 27.37 17.92
N GLU A 335 11.04 28.14 17.11
CA GLU A 335 11.85 29.29 17.53
C GLU A 335 11.13 30.64 17.32
N MET A 336 9.83 30.61 16.99
CA MET A 336 8.99 31.78 16.71
C MET A 336 9.43 32.60 15.48
N ASN A 337 10.18 32.01 14.55
CA ASN A 337 10.47 32.63 13.26
C ASN A 337 9.27 32.46 12.33
N TYR A 338 8.97 33.50 11.55
CA TYR A 338 7.90 33.42 10.55
C TYR A 338 8.36 32.58 9.36
N VAL A 339 7.57 31.57 9.02
CA VAL A 339 7.87 30.54 8.04
C VAL A 339 6.76 30.50 7.00
N ASN A 340 7.14 30.62 5.73
CA ASN A 340 6.23 30.42 4.61
C ASN A 340 6.42 29.03 4.01
N ILE A 341 5.34 28.25 3.92
CA ILE A 341 5.33 26.93 3.30
C ILE A 341 4.65 27.02 1.94
N TYR A 342 5.33 26.49 0.94
CA TYR A 342 4.91 26.50 -0.45
C TYR A 342 4.71 25.07 -0.96
N LYS A 343 3.67 24.89 -1.78
CA LYS A 343 3.55 23.70 -2.62
C LYS A 343 4.38 23.91 -3.87
N ILE A 344 5.18 22.91 -4.21
CA ILE A 344 5.93 22.92 -5.46
C ILE A 344 5.15 22.11 -6.50
N GLU A 345 4.92 22.68 -7.67
CA GLU A 345 4.21 21.99 -8.76
C GLU A 345 5.08 20.94 -9.45
N LYS A 346 6.37 21.22 -9.65
CA LYS A 346 7.37 20.28 -10.17
C LYS A 346 8.27 19.81 -9.03
N LEU A 347 8.53 18.51 -8.90
CA LEU A 347 9.41 18.03 -7.83
C LEU A 347 10.82 18.55 -8.07
N LEU A 348 11.43 19.10 -7.01
CA LEU A 348 12.87 19.34 -7.02
C LEU A 348 13.58 18.00 -6.83
N LEU A 349 14.58 17.74 -7.66
CA LEU A 349 15.34 16.47 -7.63
C LEU A 349 14.45 15.22 -7.76
N ASP A 350 13.32 15.35 -8.45
CA ASP A 350 12.30 14.30 -8.65
C ASP A 350 11.73 13.71 -7.35
N TYR A 351 11.96 14.36 -6.20
CA TYR A 351 11.57 13.88 -4.88
C TYR A 351 10.82 14.93 -4.05
N PHE A 352 11.35 16.14 -3.92
CA PHE A 352 10.84 17.14 -2.98
C PHE A 352 9.62 17.87 -3.52
N ASN A 353 8.52 17.85 -2.76
CA ASN A 353 7.23 18.41 -3.18
C ASN A 353 6.76 19.61 -2.34
N ARG A 354 7.57 20.02 -1.35
CA ARG A 354 7.36 21.19 -0.51
C ARG A 354 8.63 22.00 -0.39
N MET A 355 8.46 23.31 -0.34
CA MET A 355 9.51 24.27 -0.06
C MET A 355 9.07 25.11 1.13
N GLN A 356 9.96 25.29 2.09
CA GLN A 356 9.77 26.15 3.24
C GLN A 356 10.85 27.24 3.19
N VAL A 357 10.45 28.49 3.42
CA VAL A 357 11.34 29.65 3.40
C VAL A 357 11.42 30.24 4.80
N ASN A 358 12.63 30.25 5.35
CA ASN A 358 12.95 30.82 6.66
C ASN A 358 13.91 31.99 6.48
N GLN A 359 13.62 33.09 7.17
CA GLN A 359 14.52 34.25 7.25
C GLN A 359 15.03 34.35 8.69
N TYR A 360 16.31 34.06 8.87
CA TYR A 360 17.01 34.22 10.14
C TYR A 360 17.72 35.57 10.19
N GLU A 361 18.26 35.95 11.34
CA GLU A 361 19.01 37.19 11.50
C GLU A 361 20.20 37.25 10.53
N ASP A 362 21.06 36.22 10.54
CA ASP A 362 22.31 36.15 9.80
C ASP A 362 22.24 35.36 8.46
N SER A 363 21.15 34.64 8.20
CA SER A 363 21.02 33.82 6.99
C SER A 363 19.59 33.73 6.45
N ASN A 364 19.45 33.31 5.19
CA ASN A 364 18.17 32.89 4.63
C ASN A 364 18.26 31.41 4.25
N CYS A 365 17.24 30.64 4.63
CA CYS A 365 17.20 29.20 4.43
C CYS A 365 15.98 28.79 3.60
N LEU A 366 16.22 27.94 2.62
CA LEU A 366 15.20 27.18 1.90
C LEU A 366 15.29 25.73 2.37
N PHE A 367 14.18 25.16 2.82
CA PHE A 367 14.07 23.76 3.19
C PHE A 367 13.16 23.07 2.19
N PHE A 368 13.66 22.03 1.53
CA PHE A 368 12.91 21.19 0.61
C PHE A 368 12.70 19.82 1.25
N TYR A 369 11.44 19.36 1.26
CA TYR A 369 11.06 18.08 1.86
C TYR A 369 9.89 17.44 1.08
N LYS A 370 9.71 16.12 1.26
CA LYS A 370 8.55 15.39 0.71
C LYS A 370 7.46 15.32 1.79
N ASN A 371 6.25 15.72 1.44
CA ASN A 371 5.06 15.52 2.25
C ASN A 371 4.07 14.67 1.45
N GLY A 372 4.07 13.36 1.73
CA GLY A 372 3.12 12.40 1.19
C GLY A 372 1.92 12.19 2.12
N LYS A 373 0.72 12.06 1.56
CA LYS A 373 -0.46 11.58 2.31
C LYS A 373 -0.79 10.13 1.93
N ASN A 374 0.22 9.37 1.51
CA ASN A 374 0.12 7.94 1.28
C ASN A 374 0.58 7.20 2.54
N TYR A 375 0.61 5.87 2.53
CA TYR A 375 0.98 5.09 3.69
C TYR A 375 2.50 5.02 3.94
N SER A 376 3.31 5.54 3.02
CA SER A 376 4.77 5.54 3.16
C SER A 376 5.21 6.30 4.40
N ASN A 377 5.82 5.56 5.33
CA ASN A 377 6.50 6.05 6.51
C ASN A 377 7.96 5.57 6.58
N PHE A 378 8.49 5.06 5.47
CA PHE A 378 9.86 4.56 5.33
C PHE A 378 10.43 5.02 3.99
N TYR A 379 11.76 4.97 3.85
CA TYR A 379 12.45 5.40 2.65
C TYR A 379 12.98 4.21 1.87
N PHE A 380 12.90 4.32 0.55
CA PHE A 380 13.65 3.41 -0.29
C PHE A 380 15.08 3.92 -0.41
N TRP A 381 16.04 3.02 -0.23
CA TRP A 381 17.46 3.32 -0.41
C TRP A 381 17.74 4.03 -1.74
N ILE A 382 17.10 3.52 -2.80
CA ILE A 382 17.26 4.02 -4.16
C ILE A 382 16.77 5.47 -4.34
N GLU A 383 15.82 5.94 -3.54
CA GLU A 383 15.40 7.35 -3.55
C GLU A 383 16.51 8.24 -3.02
N VAL A 384 17.15 7.83 -1.91
CA VAL A 384 18.25 8.57 -1.28
C VAL A 384 19.47 8.58 -2.20
N GLU A 385 19.79 7.43 -2.77
CA GLU A 385 20.88 7.26 -3.73
C GLU A 385 20.68 8.15 -4.97
N SER A 386 19.47 8.17 -5.54
CA SER A 386 19.16 9.02 -6.69
C SER A 386 19.28 10.52 -6.38
N ILE A 387 18.83 10.97 -5.20
CA ILE A 387 18.99 12.36 -4.78
C ILE A 387 20.47 12.72 -4.67
N VAL A 388 21.28 11.88 -4.00
CA VAL A 388 22.72 12.13 -3.83
C VAL A 388 23.45 12.13 -5.17
N LEU A 389 23.12 11.19 -6.06
CA LEU A 389 23.68 11.13 -7.41
C LEU A 389 23.39 12.42 -8.18
N ARG A 390 22.13 12.89 -8.18
CA ARG A 390 21.77 14.14 -8.85
C ARG A 390 22.46 15.36 -8.24
N LEU A 391 22.63 15.39 -6.91
CA LEU A 391 23.39 16.45 -6.24
C LEU A 391 24.87 16.41 -6.66
N PHE A 392 25.48 15.24 -6.74
CA PHE A 392 26.84 15.07 -7.23
C PHE A 392 27.00 15.52 -8.69
N GLU A 393 26.08 15.14 -9.58
CA GLU A 393 26.10 15.57 -10.98
C GLU A 393 26.01 17.10 -11.16
N ASN A 394 25.34 17.79 -10.24
CA ASN A 394 25.14 19.24 -10.29
C ASN A 394 26.20 20.05 -9.53
N LEU A 395 26.70 19.52 -8.40
CA LEU A 395 27.55 20.25 -7.45
C LEU A 395 28.97 19.68 -7.35
N GLY A 396 29.21 18.48 -7.88
CA GLY A 396 30.46 17.76 -7.73
C GLY A 396 30.59 17.06 -6.37
N ILE A 397 31.84 16.76 -6.00
CA ILE A 397 32.19 16.07 -4.76
C ILE A 397 31.81 16.94 -3.55
N ASP A 398 31.29 16.31 -2.49
CA ASP A 398 30.93 17.01 -1.26
C ASP A 398 32.16 17.49 -0.45
N LEU A 399 31.94 18.28 0.60
CA LEU A 399 33.01 18.77 1.48
C LEU A 399 33.75 17.68 2.28
N ASN A 400 33.23 16.45 2.27
CA ASN A 400 33.85 15.28 2.89
C ASN A 400 34.54 14.37 1.86
N GLU A 401 34.74 14.86 0.63
CA GLU A 401 35.38 14.14 -0.47
C GLU A 401 34.59 12.90 -0.96
N ARG A 402 33.26 12.90 -0.82
CA ARG A 402 32.37 11.80 -1.25
C ARG A 402 31.51 12.18 -2.46
N SER A 403 31.33 11.22 -3.37
CA SER A 403 30.47 11.35 -4.57
C SER A 403 29.21 10.48 -4.53
N GLU A 404 29.23 9.39 -3.78
CA GLU A 404 28.16 8.39 -3.75
C GLU A 404 27.80 7.99 -2.30
N LEU A 405 26.70 7.26 -2.17
CA LEU A 405 26.34 6.57 -0.93
C LEU A 405 27.00 5.20 -0.90
N THR A 406 27.36 4.76 0.30
CA THR A 406 27.98 3.45 0.55
C THR A 406 27.17 2.65 1.56
N GLU A 407 27.45 1.36 1.72
CA GLU A 407 26.82 0.55 2.78
C GLU A 407 27.06 1.11 4.19
N LEU A 408 28.18 1.82 4.40
CA LEU A 408 28.42 2.54 5.66
C LEU A 408 27.41 3.66 5.88
N ASP A 409 27.04 4.39 4.84
CA ASP A 409 26.00 5.41 4.94
C ASP A 409 24.64 4.78 5.26
N LYS A 410 24.33 3.63 4.65
CA LYS A 410 23.10 2.88 4.95
C LYS A 410 23.03 2.46 6.41
N ASP A 411 24.14 1.94 6.95
CA ASP A 411 24.26 1.58 8.37
C ASP A 411 24.15 2.80 9.30
N GLU A 412 24.78 3.92 8.96
CA GLU A 412 24.72 5.17 9.73
C GLU A 412 23.29 5.72 9.75
N ILE A 413 22.57 5.68 8.64
CA ILE A 413 21.17 6.14 8.56
C ILE A 413 20.28 5.23 9.39
N ASN A 414 20.43 3.91 9.29
CA ASN A 414 19.64 2.96 10.08
C ASN A 414 19.87 3.11 11.60
N LYS A 415 21.03 3.64 12.01
CA LYS A 415 21.34 3.97 13.41
C LYS A 415 20.94 5.39 13.82
N GLY A 416 20.50 6.23 12.88
CA GLY A 416 20.24 7.66 13.11
C GLY A 416 21.52 8.47 13.37
N GLU A 417 22.67 7.98 12.93
CA GLU A 417 23.99 8.60 13.12
C GLU A 417 24.46 9.37 11.87
N TRP A 418 23.74 9.24 10.75
CA TRP A 418 24.11 9.86 9.49
C TRP A 418 23.99 11.38 9.54
N LYS A 419 25.10 12.07 9.29
CA LYS A 419 25.18 13.53 9.36
C LYS A 419 24.75 14.24 8.09
N GLY A 420 24.44 13.48 7.03
CA GLY A 420 24.13 14.02 5.72
C GLY A 420 25.34 14.28 4.84
N ARG A 421 25.09 14.99 3.73
CA ARG A 421 26.06 15.47 2.74
C ARG A 421 26.01 16.99 2.68
N VAL A 422 27.18 17.62 2.49
CA VAL A 422 27.33 19.08 2.51
C VAL A 422 28.13 19.55 1.31
N TRP A 423 27.58 20.50 0.56
CA TRP A 423 28.24 21.26 -0.48
C TRP A 423 28.19 22.74 -0.10
N GLY A 424 29.20 23.54 -0.44
CA GLY A 424 29.13 24.96 -0.12
C GLY A 424 30.41 25.74 -0.32
N SER A 425 30.31 27.02 0.01
CA SER A 425 31.38 28.00 0.00
C SER A 425 31.17 28.97 1.17
N GLU A 426 32.01 30.01 1.29
CA GLU A 426 31.84 31.05 2.30
C GLU A 426 30.50 31.81 2.21
N LYS A 427 29.80 31.74 1.07
CA LYS A 427 28.56 32.51 0.81
C LYS A 427 27.27 31.71 0.94
N PHE A 428 27.36 30.39 0.80
CA PHE A 428 26.18 29.52 0.84
C PHE A 428 26.56 28.09 1.20
N ASN A 429 25.60 27.37 1.79
CA ASN A 429 25.68 25.94 2.05
C ASN A 429 24.45 25.22 1.47
N ILE A 430 24.65 24.04 0.91
CA ILE A 430 23.63 23.09 0.49
C ILE A 430 23.85 21.83 1.32
N ILE A 431 22.84 21.42 2.08
CA ILE A 431 22.94 20.32 3.04
C ILE A 431 21.81 19.35 2.75
N PHE A 432 22.13 18.09 2.49
CA PHE A 432 21.15 17.01 2.38
C PHE A 432 21.28 16.07 3.59
N TYR A 433 20.24 15.94 4.39
CA TYR A 433 20.30 15.22 5.65
C TYR A 433 18.93 14.67 6.07
N GLU A 434 18.92 13.75 7.03
CA GLU A 434 17.70 13.30 7.69
C GLU A 434 17.34 14.30 8.78
N HIS A 435 16.16 14.91 8.69
CA HIS A 435 15.65 15.80 9.72
C HIS A 435 14.79 15.01 10.71
N SER A 436 14.77 15.43 11.98
CA SER A 436 13.88 14.85 12.97
C SER A 436 12.43 15.21 12.61
N LYS A 437 11.48 14.26 12.77
CA LYS A 437 10.05 14.41 12.41
C LYS A 437 9.50 15.83 12.68
N PRO A 438 8.70 16.42 11.76
CA PRO A 438 7.87 15.74 10.77
C PRO A 438 8.45 15.70 9.34
N PHE A 439 9.67 16.19 9.15
CA PHE A 439 10.31 16.23 7.83
C PHE A 439 11.39 15.18 7.80
N ASP A 440 11.23 14.26 6.88
CA ASP A 440 12.03 13.07 6.68
C ASP A 440 13.40 13.45 6.06
N TRP A 441 13.58 13.20 4.75
CA TRP A 441 14.71 13.74 4.00
C TRP A 441 14.52 15.22 3.70
N THR A 442 15.56 15.99 4.00
CA THR A 442 15.55 17.44 3.82
C THR A 442 16.77 17.90 3.03
N LEU A 443 16.52 18.66 1.97
CA LEU A 443 17.54 19.47 1.31
C LEU A 443 17.41 20.91 1.79
N LYS A 444 18.43 21.40 2.51
CA LYS A 444 18.54 22.77 2.99
C LYS A 444 19.50 23.55 2.09
N ILE A 445 19.05 24.71 1.59
CA ILE A 445 19.90 25.70 0.92
C ILE A 445 19.95 26.93 1.81
N GLU A 446 21.12 27.26 2.31
CA GLU A 446 21.38 28.40 3.19
C GLU A 446 22.28 29.42 2.51
N THR A 447 21.89 30.68 2.57
CA THR A 447 22.69 31.81 2.09
C THR A 447 23.02 32.72 3.26
N PHE A 448 24.30 33.04 3.43
CA PHE A 448 24.74 33.91 4.52
C PHE A 448 24.57 35.37 4.10
N LYS A 449 23.99 36.18 4.98
CA LYS A 449 23.99 37.63 4.80
C LYS A 449 25.42 38.08 5.08
N ASN A 450 26.09 38.69 4.09
CA ASN A 450 27.42 39.24 4.29
C ASN A 450 27.40 40.15 5.54
N LYS A 451 28.26 39.85 6.52
CA LYS A 451 28.56 40.77 7.62
C LYS A 451 29.34 41.98 7.11
#